data_AF-A7T4G8-F1
#
_entry.id   AF-A7T4G8-F1
#
_cell.length_a   1.000
_cell.length_b   1.000
_cell.length_c   1.000
_cell.angle_alpha   90.00
_cell.angle_beta   90.00
_cell.angle_gamma   90.00
#
_symmetry.space_group_name_H-M   'P 1'
#
loop_
_entity.id
_entity.type
_entity.pdbx_description
1 polymer ?
#
loop_
_entity_poly.entity_id
_entity_poly.type
_entity_poly.pdbx_seq_one_letter_code
_entity_poly.pdbx_strand_id
1 'polypeptide(L)'
;NGIFLWKISNYKHQYDQAVASPEELAIFSPPFYTSQYGYKLRLKAYLNGRDRGKGTHLSLYIIIMKGDYDALLEWPFKQKITFYLIDQSEKQNH
;
A
#
# COMPACT_ATOMS: atom_id res chain seq x y z
N ASN A 1 16.09 3.30 3.83
CA ASN A 1 15.86 2.33 4.93
C ASN A 1 14.73 1.35 4.62
N GLY A 2 14.20 1.29 3.40
CA GLY A 2 13.11 0.37 3.02
C GLY A 2 11.75 0.60 3.70
N ILE A 3 11.66 1.51 4.66
CA ILE A 3 10.45 1.83 5.42
C ILE A 3 9.72 2.98 4.76
N PHE A 4 8.41 2.81 4.58
CA PHE A 4 7.52 3.82 4.04
C PHE A 4 6.25 3.90 4.88
N LEU A 5 5.91 5.11 5.34
CA LEU A 5 4.70 5.38 6.10
C LEU A 5 3.66 6.03 5.19
N TRP A 6 2.52 5.35 5.00
CA TRP A 6 1.42 5.87 4.21
C TRP A 6 0.26 6.31 5.11
N LYS A 7 0.05 7.63 5.19
CA LYS A 7 -1.13 8.20 5.84
C LYS A 7 -2.27 8.34 4.83
N ILE A 8 -3.35 7.61 5.05
CA ILE A 8 -4.61 7.78 4.30
C ILE A 8 -5.48 8.79 5.06
N SER A 9 -5.62 10.00 4.52
CA SER A 9 -6.46 11.05 5.11
C SER A 9 -7.89 10.97 4.56
N ASN A 10 -8.89 11.52 5.27
CA ASN A 10 -10.29 11.51 4.82
C ASN A 10 -10.85 10.09 4.56
N TYR A 11 -10.47 9.12 5.41
CA TYR A 11 -10.80 7.70 5.24
C TYR A 11 -12.31 7.47 5.02
N LYS A 12 -13.18 8.07 5.85
CA LYS A 12 -14.64 7.88 5.77
C LYS A 12 -15.17 8.23 4.39
N HIS A 13 -14.77 9.39 3.85
CA HIS A 13 -15.21 9.84 2.53
C HIS A 13 -14.75 8.88 1.42
N GLN A 14 -13.47 8.49 1.43
CA GLN A 14 -12.91 7.57 0.44
C GLN A 14 -13.54 6.17 0.55
N TYR A 15 -13.84 5.70 1.76
CA TYR A 15 -14.52 4.44 2.01
C TYR A 15 -15.96 4.47 1.48
N ASP A 16 -16.72 5.54 1.76
CA ASP A 16 -18.09 5.69 1.28
C ASP A 16 -18.17 5.71 -0.25
N GLN A 17 -17.21 6.38 -0.90
CA GLN A 17 -17.08 6.35 -2.36
C GLN A 17 -16.78 4.93 -2.87
N ALA A 18 -15.90 4.19 -2.20
CA ALA A 18 -15.58 2.81 -2.56
C ALA A 18 -16.75 1.83 -2.34
N VAL A 19 -17.67 2.12 -1.40
CA VAL A 19 -18.90 1.35 -1.18
C VAL A 19 -19.96 1.67 -2.23
N ALA A 20 -20.13 2.95 -2.57
CA ALA A 20 -21.17 3.40 -3.49
C ALA A 20 -20.83 3.14 -4.98
N SER A 21 -19.53 3.00 -5.30
CA SER A 21 -19.08 2.80 -6.66
C SER A 21 -19.35 1.38 -7.17
N PRO A 22 -19.92 1.21 -8.38
CA PRO A 22 -19.99 -0.09 -9.03
C PRO A 22 -18.61 -0.61 -9.45
N GLU A 23 -17.65 0.30 -9.64
CA GLU A 23 -16.24 -0.03 -9.90
C GLU A 23 -15.46 -0.22 -8.59
N GLU A 24 -14.48 -1.11 -8.61
CA GLU A 24 -13.56 -1.28 -7.49
C GLU A 24 -12.53 -0.14 -7.45
N LEU A 25 -12.80 0.86 -6.63
CA LEU A 25 -11.92 2.01 -6.46
C LEU A 25 -10.72 1.66 -5.60
N ALA A 26 -9.53 1.81 -6.19
CA ALA A 26 -8.27 1.69 -5.49
C ALA A 26 -7.68 3.07 -5.21
N ILE A 27 -7.02 3.20 -4.07
CA ILE A 27 -6.18 4.35 -3.74
C ILE A 27 -4.71 3.94 -3.78
N PHE A 28 -3.83 4.91 -4.02
CA PHE A 28 -2.42 4.65 -4.21
C PHE A 28 -1.56 5.62 -3.41
N SER A 29 -0.50 5.11 -2.77
CA SER A 29 0.47 5.96 -2.07
C SER A 29 1.32 6.78 -3.05
N PRO A 30 2.16 7.73 -2.63
CA PRO A 30 3.30 8.13 -3.45
C PRO A 30 4.25 6.94 -3.71
N PRO A 31 4.99 6.90 -4.84
CA PRO A 31 6.08 5.96 -5.03
C PRO A 31 7.20 6.19 -4.00
N PHE A 32 7.90 5.13 -3.63
CA PHE A 32 9.05 5.17 -2.73
C PHE A 32 10.10 4.15 -3.16
N TYR A 33 11.34 4.33 -2.71
CA TYR A 33 12.42 3.41 -3.03
C TYR A 33 12.83 2.59 -1.81
N THR A 34 13.26 1.35 -2.04
CA THR A 34 13.78 0.49 -0.96
C THR A 34 15.11 1.01 -0.39
N SER A 35 15.92 1.66 -1.23
CA SER A 35 17.17 2.35 -0.88
C SER A 35 17.45 3.48 -1.88
N GLN A 36 18.53 4.25 -1.71
CA GLN A 36 18.88 5.37 -2.60
C GLN A 36 18.94 4.98 -4.09
N TYR A 37 19.37 3.75 -4.38
CA TYR A 37 19.48 3.18 -5.72
C TYR A 37 18.70 1.86 -5.84
N GLY A 38 17.63 1.71 -5.06
CA GLY A 38 16.87 0.47 -4.92
C GLY A 38 15.69 0.33 -5.87
N TYR A 39 14.85 -0.67 -5.62
CA TYR A 39 13.61 -0.87 -6.36
C TYR A 39 12.63 0.28 -6.09
N LYS A 40 11.93 0.72 -7.14
CA LYS A 40 10.82 1.66 -7.02
C LYS A 40 9.53 0.91 -6.74
N LEU A 41 8.88 1.22 -5.63
CA LEU A 41 7.67 0.59 -5.16
C LEU A 41 6.54 1.61 -4.96
N ARG A 42 5.30 1.12 -4.90
CA ARG A 42 4.12 1.90 -4.52
C ARG A 42 3.10 1.01 -3.83
N LEU A 43 2.34 1.55 -2.90
CA LEU A 43 1.23 0.85 -2.26
C LEU A 43 -0.08 1.10 -3.01
N LYS A 44 -0.94 0.08 -3.03
CA LYS A 44 -2.31 0.14 -3.52
C LYS A 44 -3.24 -0.45 -2.47
N ALA A 45 -4.34 0.24 -2.17
CA ALA A 45 -5.35 -0.23 -1.25
C ALA A 45 -6.75 -0.17 -1.85
N TYR A 46 -7.59 -1.13 -1.44
CA TYR A 46 -9.03 -1.09 -1.62
C TYR A 46 -9.67 -1.00 -0.24
N LEU A 47 -10.22 0.16 0.08
CA LEU A 47 -10.75 0.44 1.42
C LEU A 47 -12.00 -0.40 1.75
N ASN A 48 -12.79 -0.74 0.72
CA ASN A 48 -13.92 -1.65 0.83
C ASN A 48 -13.57 -3.10 0.40
N GLY A 49 -12.28 -3.44 0.41
CA GLY A 49 -11.79 -4.76 0.07
C GLY A 49 -11.88 -5.11 -1.41
N ARG A 50 -11.21 -6.20 -1.78
CA ARG A 50 -11.18 -6.75 -3.14
C ARG A 50 -11.21 -8.28 -3.07
N ASP A 51 -11.64 -8.90 -4.16
CA ASP A 51 -11.75 -10.35 -4.31
C ASP A 51 -12.57 -10.96 -3.16
N ARG A 52 -12.01 -11.95 -2.45
CA ARG A 52 -12.66 -12.61 -1.30
C ARG A 52 -12.88 -11.70 -0.09
N GLY A 53 -12.19 -10.57 -0.01
CA GLY A 53 -12.31 -9.60 1.09
C GLY A 53 -13.26 -8.45 0.80
N LYS A 54 -13.90 -8.41 -0.37
CA LYS A 54 -14.81 -7.34 -0.77
C LYS A 54 -15.94 -7.16 0.25
N GLY A 55 -16.20 -5.92 0.63
CA GLY A 55 -17.22 -5.53 1.60
C GLY A 55 -16.88 -5.78 3.07
N THR A 56 -15.77 -6.46 3.38
CA THR A 56 -15.51 -6.97 4.75
C THR A 56 -14.11 -6.68 5.27
N HIS A 57 -13.13 -6.49 4.39
CA HIS A 57 -11.73 -6.30 4.77
C HIS A 57 -11.12 -5.09 4.05
N LEU A 58 -10.01 -4.59 4.60
CA LEU A 58 -9.07 -3.77 3.85
C LEU A 58 -8.17 -4.68 3.01
N SER A 59 -8.04 -4.43 1.70
CA SER A 59 -7.08 -5.15 0.85
C SER A 59 -5.89 -4.26 0.52
N LEU A 60 -4.68 -4.72 0.82
CA LEU A 60 -3.42 -4.01 0.60
C LEU A 60 -2.50 -4.79 -0.35
N TYR A 61 -1.87 -4.07 -1.28
CA TYR A 61 -0.96 -4.63 -2.26
C TYR A 61 0.29 -3.74 -2.39
N ILE A 62 1.42 -4.37 -2.67
CA ILE A 62 2.61 -3.69 -3.18
C ILE A 62 2.60 -3.75 -4.70
N ILE A 63 3.05 -2.68 -5.34
CA ILE A 63 3.32 -2.60 -6.76
C ILE A 63 4.81 -2.36 -6.93
N ILE A 64 5.47 -3.23 -7.70
CA ILE A 64 6.80 -2.97 -8.22
C ILE A 64 6.64 -2.09 -9.46
N MET A 65 7.29 -0.93 -9.46
CA MET A 65 7.27 0.03 -10.55
C MET A 65 8.58 -0.01 -11.32
N LYS A 66 8.56 0.45 -12.58
CA LYS A 66 9.80 0.74 -13.32
C LYS A 66 10.61 1.80 -12.57
N GLY A 67 11.81 1.44 -12.15
CA GLY A 67 12.77 2.29 -11.46
C GLY A 67 13.90 2.74 -12.37
N ASP A 68 14.59 3.80 -11.95
CA ASP A 68 15.71 4.38 -12.71
C ASP A 68 16.97 3.48 -12.64
N TYR A 69 17.02 2.58 -11.66
CA TYR A 69 18.15 1.70 -11.36
C TYR A 69 17.88 0.23 -11.68
N ASP A 70 16.77 -0.09 -12.36
CA ASP A 70 16.33 -1.48 -12.60
C ASP A 70 17.40 -2.36 -13.26
N ALA A 71 18.26 -1.76 -14.10
CA ALA A 71 19.36 -2.45 -14.78
C ALA A 71 20.49 -2.91 -13.83
N LEU A 72 20.58 -2.33 -12.63
CA LEU A 72 21.59 -2.64 -11.62
C LEU A 72 21.07 -3.59 -10.54
N LEU A 73 19.76 -3.89 -10.56
CA LEU A 73 19.08 -4.64 -9.52
C LEU A 73 18.91 -6.11 -9.92
N GLU A 74 18.91 -6.99 -8.93
CA GLU A 74 18.66 -8.40 -9.15
C GLU A 74 17.19 -8.65 -9.49
N TRP A 75 16.94 -9.49 -10.49
CA TRP A 75 15.58 -9.92 -10.82
C TRP A 75 15.46 -11.44 -10.76
N PRO A 76 14.30 -11.98 -10.35
CA PRO A 76 13.10 -11.26 -9.89
C PRO A 76 13.29 -10.64 -8.48
N PHE A 77 12.39 -9.73 -8.09
CA PHE A 77 12.37 -9.14 -6.74
C PHE A 77 12.19 -10.23 -5.66
N LYS A 78 13.13 -10.31 -4.72
CA LYS A 78 13.18 -11.34 -3.65
C LYS A 78 13.16 -10.79 -2.23
N GLN A 79 13.03 -9.47 -2.06
CA GLN A 79 13.08 -8.87 -0.72
C GLN A 79 11.79 -9.17 0.06
N LYS A 80 11.94 -9.45 1.37
CA LYS A 80 10.79 -9.62 2.26
C LYS A 80 10.07 -8.28 2.43
N ILE A 81 8.76 -8.29 2.24
CA ILE A 81 7.88 -7.15 2.51
C ILE A 81 7.03 -7.48 3.73
N THR A 82 6.97 -6.54 4.67
CA THR A 82 6.09 -6.61 5.84
C THR A 82 5.16 -5.42 5.80
N PHE A 83 3.86 -5.67 5.91
CA PHE A 83 2.84 -4.62 6.06
C PHE A 83 2.51 -4.43 7.54
N TYR A 84 2.33 -3.17 7.93
CA TYR A 84 1.85 -2.79 9.24
C TYR A 84 0.64 -1.87 9.07
N LEU A 85 -0.44 -2.15 9.79
CA LEU A 85 -1.50 -1.19 10.04
C LEU A 85 -1.24 -0.62 11.43
N ILE A 86 -0.98 0.68 11.50
CA ILE A 86 -0.56 1.35 12.73
C ILE A 86 -1.79 1.76 13.53
N ASP A 87 -1.90 1.25 14.75
CA ASP A 87 -2.85 1.77 15.74
C ASP A 87 -2.39 3.15 16.21
N GLN A 88 -3.33 4.10 16.27
CA GLN A 88 -3.10 5.49 16.68
C GLN A 88 -3.68 5.78 18.06
N SER A 89 -4.09 4.75 18.80
CA SER A 89 -4.52 4.92 20.18
C SER A 89 -3.35 5.35 21.09
N GLU A 90 -3.64 6.19 22.09
CA GLU A 90 -2.62 6.63 23.07
C GLU A 90 -2.17 5.48 24.01
N LYS A 91 -2.93 4.39 24.04
CA LYS A 91 -2.64 3.23 24.87
C LYS A 91 -1.73 2.28 24.10
N GLN A 92 -0.43 2.42 24.32
CA GLN A 92 0.55 1.39 23.93
C GLN A 92 0.25 0.08 24.66
N ASN A 93 -0.61 -0.75 24.10
CA ASN A 93 -0.65 -2.17 24.42
C ASN A 93 -0.29 -2.93 23.14
N HIS A 94 1.02 -3.10 22.94
CA HIS A 94 1.60 -4.05 22.00
C HIS A 94 2.45 -5.05 22.78
#